data_AF-A0AA36J5I6-F1
#
_entry.id   AF-A0AA36J5I6-F1
#
_cell.length_a   1.000
_cell.length_b   1.000
_cell.length_c   1.000
_cell.angle_alpha   90.00
_cell.angle_beta   90.00
_cell.angle_gamma   90.00
#
_symmetry.space_group_name_H-M   'P 1'
#
loop_
_entity.id
_entity.type
_entity.pdbx_description
1 polymer ?
#
loop_
_entity_poly.entity_id
_entity_poly.type
_entity_poly.pdbx_seq_one_letter_code
_entity_poly.pdbx_strand_id
1 'polypeptide(L)'
;MLEMSAVPSQREPRQELLEEEDVQLKVSWGVVGGACEELIEYEVGSFVSVADARRPCSALFFRRMICGCRCWSKEPEVETLMRCYLWKLNSNVELTSDRLSDLSNWRRRLFFLQRKSTTVVITYLSEKGNGVVQLACKLSGGRLCLRHHCEARRLPKVKVELGTDKREDMLDSMRQYDVAFSRKVDGTYEKLLPASLQASCFSWRDQTLVMAARPELARAFEKAVVLAVPELASSLAPESG
;
A
#
# COMPACT_ATOMS: atom_id res chain seq x y z
N MET A 1 2.13 58.50 33.85
CA MET A 1 1.46 57.18 33.67
C MET A 1 1.99 56.60 32.38
N LEU A 2 2.89 55.63 32.49
CA LEU A 2 3.46 54.89 31.35
C LEU A 2 2.69 53.57 31.27
N GLU A 3 1.80 53.44 30.29
CA GLU A 3 1.14 52.17 29.97
C GLU A 3 2.16 51.27 29.26
N MET A 4 2.59 50.21 29.95
CA MET A 4 3.36 49.12 29.34
C MET A 4 2.38 48.09 28.79
N SER A 5 2.19 48.08 27.47
CA SER A 5 1.43 47.08 26.75
C SER A 5 2.23 45.77 26.65
N ALA A 6 1.70 44.71 27.24
CA ALA A 6 2.30 43.38 27.19
C ALA A 6 2.14 42.76 25.79
N VAL A 7 3.26 42.38 25.19
CA VAL A 7 3.31 41.67 23.89
C VAL A 7 2.96 40.19 24.13
N PRO A 8 1.92 39.64 23.48
CA PRO A 8 1.59 38.23 23.62
C PRO A 8 2.64 37.37 22.90
N SER A 9 3.34 36.54 23.68
CA SER A 9 4.29 35.54 23.21
C SER A 9 3.56 34.44 22.43
N GLN A 10 3.54 34.56 21.10
CA GLN A 10 3.12 33.48 20.22
C GLN A 10 4.16 32.35 20.30
N ARG A 11 3.80 31.25 20.97
CA ARG A 11 4.57 30.01 20.89
C ARG A 11 4.27 29.35 19.55
N GLU A 12 5.26 29.30 18.67
CA GLU A 12 5.15 28.52 17.44
C GLU A 12 4.93 27.03 17.77
N PRO A 13 4.05 26.34 17.02
CA PRO A 13 3.84 24.92 17.19
C PRO A 13 5.13 24.17 16.85
N ARG A 14 5.65 23.45 17.85
CA ARG A 14 6.81 22.57 17.72
C ARG A 14 6.43 21.44 16.74
N GLN A 15 6.89 21.53 15.50
CA GLN A 15 6.78 20.43 14.53
C GLN A 15 7.65 19.26 15.06
N GLU A 16 6.99 18.21 15.54
CA GLU A 16 7.63 16.92 15.74
C GLU A 16 7.98 16.35 14.36
N LEU A 17 9.27 16.35 14.03
CA LEU A 17 9.81 15.59 12.92
C LEU A 17 9.57 14.10 13.21
N LEU A 18 8.48 13.58 12.66
CA LEU A 18 8.30 12.13 12.53
C LEU A 18 9.35 11.67 11.52
N GLU A 19 10.39 11.00 12.01
CA GLU A 19 11.34 10.29 11.15
C GLU A 19 10.52 9.24 10.36
N GLU A 20 10.37 9.47 9.06
CA GLU A 20 9.81 8.46 8.14
C GLU A 20 10.81 7.30 8.12
N GLU A 21 10.47 6.19 8.78
CA GLU A 21 11.27 4.96 8.72
C GLU A 21 11.21 4.42 7.28
N ASP A 22 12.27 4.69 6.52
CA ASP A 22 12.45 4.22 5.14
C ASP A 22 12.51 2.69 5.10
N VAL A 23 11.48 2.07 4.50
CA VAL A 23 11.47 0.64 4.21
C VAL A 23 12.50 0.35 3.11
N GLN A 24 13.68 -0.16 3.49
CA GLN A 24 14.71 -0.58 2.53
C GLN A 24 14.49 -2.02 2.08
N LEU A 25 14.51 -2.25 0.76
CA LEU A 25 14.36 -3.57 0.15
C LEU A 25 15.73 -4.08 -0.30
N LYS A 26 16.06 -5.33 0.04
CA LYS A 26 17.31 -5.98 -0.35
C LYS A 26 17.04 -6.99 -1.46
N VAL A 27 17.35 -6.62 -2.70
CA VAL A 27 17.32 -7.56 -3.83
C VAL A 27 18.59 -8.39 -3.82
N SER A 28 18.47 -9.72 -3.81
CA SER A 28 19.58 -10.64 -3.97
C SER A 28 19.43 -11.47 -5.25
N TRP A 29 20.55 -11.84 -5.85
CA TRP A 29 20.59 -12.66 -7.06
C TRP A 29 21.06 -14.06 -6.66
N GLY A 30 20.29 -15.09 -7.04
CA GLY A 30 20.64 -16.47 -6.77
C GLY A 30 20.53 -17.34 -8.01
N VAL A 31 21.36 -18.38 -8.11
CA VAL A 31 21.25 -19.36 -9.19
C VAL A 31 20.32 -20.48 -8.73
N VAL A 32 19.15 -20.57 -9.35
CA VAL A 32 18.16 -21.62 -9.06
C VAL A 32 18.09 -22.53 -10.30
N GLY A 33 18.47 -23.80 -10.14
CA GLY A 33 18.41 -24.78 -11.23
C GLY A 33 19.32 -24.47 -12.45
N GLY A 34 20.39 -23.70 -12.27
CA GLY A 34 21.31 -23.33 -13.36
C GLY A 34 20.89 -22.08 -14.17
N ALA A 35 19.80 -21.41 -13.79
CA ALA A 35 19.43 -20.10 -14.30
C ALA A 35 19.65 -19.03 -13.21
N CYS A 36 20.13 -17.84 -13.59
CA CYS A 36 20.13 -16.68 -12.69
C CYS A 36 18.68 -16.26 -12.47
N GLU A 37 18.14 -16.55 -11.29
CA GLU A 37 16.84 -16.09 -10.86
C GLU A 37 17.01 -14.90 -9.91
N GLU A 38 16.16 -13.91 -10.11
CA GLU A 38 16.06 -12.78 -9.20
C GLU A 38 15.28 -13.26 -7.98
N LEU A 39 15.97 -13.39 -6.84
CA LEU A 39 15.37 -13.73 -5.56
C LEU A 39 15.05 -12.42 -4.85
N ILE A 40 13.79 -12.00 -4.99
CA ILE A 40 13.28 -10.85 -4.26
C ILE A 40 12.97 -11.32 -2.84
N GLU A 41 13.99 -11.28 -1.97
CA GLU A 41 13.78 -11.41 -0.54
C GLU A 41 13.24 -10.09 0.00
N TYR A 42 11.98 -10.13 0.43
CA TYR A 42 11.35 -9.00 1.09
C TYR A 42 11.88 -8.91 2.52
N GLU A 43 13.05 -8.31 2.72
CA GLU A 43 13.26 -7.57 3.97
C GLU A 43 12.35 -6.35 3.88
N VAL A 44 11.08 -6.49 4.25
CA VAL A 44 10.25 -5.34 4.59
C VAL A 44 10.97 -4.74 5.79
N GLY A 45 11.80 -3.71 5.56
CA GLY A 45 12.63 -3.03 6.56
C GLY A 45 11.81 -2.75 7.82
N SER A 46 11.87 -3.70 8.76
CA SER A 46 10.87 -3.95 9.80
C SER A 46 9.42 -3.92 9.27
N PHE A 47 8.62 -4.93 9.55
CA PHE A 47 7.19 -4.88 9.21
C PHE A 47 6.41 -3.92 10.11
N VAL A 48 6.95 -2.74 10.47
CA VAL A 48 6.91 -2.27 11.85
C VAL A 48 7.31 -3.47 12.71
N SER A 49 8.55 -3.50 13.20
CA SER A 49 8.73 -4.19 14.48
C SER A 49 7.88 -3.40 15.48
N VAL A 50 6.55 -3.59 15.46
CA VAL A 50 5.77 -3.52 16.68
C VAL A 50 6.40 -4.69 17.40
N ALA A 51 7.46 -4.41 18.15
CA ALA A 51 7.92 -5.28 19.20
C ALA A 51 6.62 -5.59 19.91
N ASP A 52 6.08 -6.79 19.64
CA ASP A 52 4.87 -7.26 20.26
C ASP A 52 5.27 -7.19 21.71
N ALA A 53 4.78 -6.18 22.42
CA ALA A 53 5.09 -5.94 23.81
C ALA A 53 4.36 -7.01 24.63
N ARG A 54 4.42 -8.27 24.19
CA ARG A 54 4.64 -9.42 25.04
C ARG A 54 5.79 -9.02 25.94
N ARG A 55 5.38 -8.46 27.07
CA ARG A 55 6.20 -8.18 28.23
C ARG A 55 7.28 -9.27 28.27
N PRO A 56 8.59 -8.94 28.27
CA PRO A 56 9.58 -9.93 28.66
C PRO A 56 9.02 -10.53 29.96
N CYS A 57 8.82 -11.85 29.99
CA CYS A 57 8.31 -12.56 31.16
C CYS A 57 8.90 -11.88 32.38
N SER A 58 8.05 -11.17 33.13
CA SER A 58 8.50 -10.21 34.13
C SER A 58 9.43 -10.98 35.05
N ALA A 59 10.70 -10.58 34.98
CA ALA A 59 11.80 -11.10 35.73
C ALA A 59 11.55 -10.80 37.20
N LEU A 60 10.76 -11.65 37.84
CA LEU A 60 10.80 -11.83 39.27
C LEU A 60 11.14 -13.29 39.49
N PHE A 61 12.42 -13.47 39.85
CA PHE A 61 12.99 -14.71 40.36
C PHE A 61 12.90 -15.88 39.38
N PHE A 62 13.98 -16.19 38.68
CA PHE A 62 14.73 -17.41 39.00
C PHE A 62 16.04 -17.42 38.24
N ARG A 63 17.05 -17.89 38.97
CA ARG A 63 18.42 -18.24 38.57
C ARG A 63 18.61 -18.52 37.09
N ARG A 64 19.76 -18.05 36.58
CA ARG A 64 20.60 -18.71 35.57
C ARG A 64 20.29 -20.21 35.47
N MET A 65 19.34 -20.55 34.62
CA MET A 65 19.24 -21.86 34.04
C MET A 65 19.28 -21.64 32.54
N ILE A 66 20.27 -22.28 31.95
CA ILE A 66 20.48 -22.47 30.52
C ILE A 66 19.18 -23.09 30.01
N CYS A 67 18.19 -22.27 29.66
CA CYS A 67 17.03 -22.76 28.92
C CYS A 67 17.57 -23.08 27.54
N GLY A 68 17.91 -24.36 27.32
CA GLY A 68 18.16 -24.95 26.00
C GLY A 68 16.91 -24.94 25.11
N CYS A 69 15.96 -24.05 25.38
CA CYS A 69 14.86 -23.75 24.50
C CYS A 69 15.43 -23.00 23.28
N ARG A 70 15.80 -23.78 22.26
CA ARG A 70 15.82 -23.32 20.86
C ARG A 70 14.39 -22.96 20.45
N CYS A 71 13.77 -21.96 21.06
CA CYS A 71 12.63 -21.29 20.48
C CYS A 71 13.15 -20.38 19.37
N TRP A 72 13.66 -21.02 18.31
CA TRP A 72 13.76 -20.41 16.99
C TRP A 72 12.32 -20.20 16.54
N SER A 73 11.73 -19.10 16.99
CA SER A 73 10.45 -18.64 16.48
C SER A 73 10.63 -18.52 14.98
N LYS A 74 10.00 -19.41 14.21
CA LYS A 74 9.96 -19.25 12.75
C LYS A 74 9.42 -17.84 12.50
N GLU A 75 10.16 -17.05 11.76
CA GLU A 75 9.69 -15.73 11.37
C GLU A 75 8.33 -15.90 10.69
N PRO A 76 7.34 -15.06 11.04
CA PRO A 76 6.02 -15.19 10.45
C PRO A 76 6.12 -14.96 8.94
N GLU A 77 5.75 -15.99 8.18
CA GLU A 77 5.73 -15.98 6.73
C GLU A 77 4.73 -14.91 6.22
N VAL A 78 5.10 -14.24 5.12
CA VAL A 78 4.25 -13.25 4.47
C VAL A 78 3.38 -13.96 3.45
N GLU A 79 2.07 -13.96 3.67
CA GLU A 79 1.08 -14.55 2.77
C GLU A 79 0.62 -13.48 1.76
N THR A 80 0.72 -13.78 0.45
CA THR A 80 0.14 -12.92 -0.60
C THR A 80 -1.26 -13.40 -0.92
N LEU A 81 -2.26 -12.64 -0.48
CA LEU A 81 -3.68 -12.96 -0.64
C LEU A 81 -4.18 -12.67 -2.06
N MET A 82 -3.66 -11.61 -2.68
CA MET A 82 -4.00 -11.24 -4.05
C MET A 82 -2.85 -10.49 -4.72
N ARG A 83 -2.67 -10.73 -6.02
CA ARG A 83 -1.73 -10.00 -6.88
C ARG A 83 -2.46 -9.61 -8.15
N CYS A 84 -2.49 -8.33 -8.49
CA CYS A 84 -3.18 -7.87 -9.70
C CYS A 84 -2.71 -6.49 -10.17
N TYR A 85 -2.97 -6.17 -11.44
CA TYR A 85 -2.75 -4.83 -11.97
C TYR A 85 -3.94 -3.93 -11.65
N LEU A 86 -3.68 -2.80 -10.98
CA LEU A 86 -4.67 -1.76 -10.70
C LEU A 86 -4.15 -0.40 -11.18
N TRP A 87 -5.04 0.57 -11.28
CA TRP A 87 -4.72 1.96 -11.59
C TRP A 87 -4.60 2.76 -10.29
N LYS A 88 -3.43 3.32 -10.01
CA LYS A 88 -3.18 4.20 -8.87
C LYS A 88 -3.36 5.65 -9.30
N LEU A 89 -4.13 6.44 -8.56
CA LEU A 89 -4.21 7.88 -8.79
C LEU A 89 -2.89 8.56 -8.38
N ASN A 90 -2.47 9.57 -9.13
CA ASN A 90 -1.33 10.41 -8.76
C ASN A 90 -1.64 11.16 -7.44
N SER A 91 -0.64 11.29 -6.57
CA SER A 91 -0.82 11.81 -5.20
C SER A 91 -1.19 13.29 -5.12
N ASN A 92 -0.95 14.06 -6.18
CA ASN A 92 -1.23 15.48 -6.27
C ASN A 92 -2.55 15.82 -6.98
N VAL A 93 -3.40 14.82 -7.21
CA VAL A 93 -4.67 14.98 -7.93
C VAL A 93 -5.82 15.08 -6.94
N GLU A 94 -6.63 16.13 -7.09
CA GLU A 94 -7.84 16.33 -6.30
C GLU A 94 -8.90 15.27 -6.63
N LEU A 95 -9.69 14.88 -5.63
CA LEU A 95 -10.73 13.83 -5.77
C LEU A 95 -12.05 14.40 -6.31
N THR A 96 -11.99 15.10 -7.43
CA THR A 96 -13.17 15.61 -8.14
C THR A 96 -13.52 14.73 -9.34
N SER A 97 -14.80 14.71 -9.75
CA SER A 97 -15.26 13.87 -10.85
C SER A 97 -14.45 14.07 -12.14
N ASP A 98 -14.18 15.33 -12.50
CA ASP A 98 -13.45 15.70 -13.72
C ASP A 98 -11.98 15.27 -13.69
N ARG A 99 -11.37 15.26 -12.50
CA ARG A 99 -9.99 14.80 -12.35
C ARG A 99 -9.88 13.28 -12.35
N LEU A 100 -10.88 12.61 -11.81
CA LEU A 100 -10.95 11.14 -11.80
C LEU A 100 -11.26 10.57 -13.19
N SER A 101 -11.95 11.31 -14.08
CA SER A 101 -12.23 10.86 -15.45
C SER A 101 -11.04 10.94 -16.40
N ASP A 102 -10.06 11.83 -16.17
CA ASP A 102 -8.85 11.94 -16.99
C ASP A 102 -7.88 10.79 -16.69
N LEU A 103 -7.73 9.85 -17.64
CA LEU A 103 -6.85 8.68 -17.46
C LEU A 103 -5.38 9.06 -17.22
N SER A 104 -4.93 10.22 -17.67
CA SER A 104 -3.54 10.67 -17.48
C SER A 104 -3.18 10.94 -16.01
N ASN A 105 -4.19 11.10 -15.14
CA ASN A 105 -4.02 11.16 -13.70
C ASN A 105 -3.80 9.80 -13.04
N TRP A 106 -3.91 8.71 -13.79
CA TRP A 106 -3.81 7.35 -13.30
C TRP A 106 -2.55 6.66 -13.83
N ARG A 107 -1.98 5.78 -13.01
CA ARG A 107 -0.82 4.96 -13.36
C ARG A 107 -1.12 3.49 -13.08
N ARG A 108 -0.97 2.65 -14.09
CA ARG A 108 -1.11 1.19 -13.92
C ARG A 108 0.09 0.66 -13.15
N ARG A 109 -0.16 -0.04 -12.03
CA ARG A 109 0.86 -0.65 -11.18
C ARG A 109 0.46 -2.06 -10.77
N LEU A 110 1.45 -2.90 -10.49
CA LEU A 110 1.24 -4.22 -9.92
C LEU A 110 1.09 -4.10 -8.41
N PHE A 111 -0.10 -4.44 -7.91
CA PHE A 111 -0.45 -4.40 -6.50
C PHE A 111 -0.45 -5.78 -5.87
N PHE A 112 -0.15 -5.81 -4.57
CA PHE A 112 -0.22 -6.99 -3.72
C PHE A 112 -1.07 -6.66 -2.49
N LEU A 113 -1.98 -7.57 -2.17
CA LEU A 113 -2.64 -7.61 -0.87
C LEU A 113 -1.91 -8.68 -0.06
N GLN A 114 -1.24 -8.27 1.01
CA GLN A 114 -0.38 -9.16 1.78
C GLN A 114 -0.80 -9.18 3.25
N ARG A 115 -0.59 -10.33 3.89
CA ARG A 115 -0.83 -10.55 5.31
C ARG A 115 0.44 -11.06 5.97
N LYS A 116 0.81 -10.45 7.09
CA LYS A 116 1.82 -10.97 8.02
C LYS A 116 1.22 -11.01 9.42
N SER A 117 1.01 -12.22 9.92
CA SER A 117 0.30 -12.45 11.18
C SER A 117 -1.09 -11.79 11.18
N THR A 118 -1.30 -10.73 11.96
CA THR A 118 -2.57 -9.99 12.07
C THR A 118 -2.60 -8.70 11.24
N THR A 119 -1.49 -8.35 10.59
CA THR A 119 -1.37 -7.12 9.81
C THR A 119 -1.67 -7.41 8.35
N VAL A 120 -2.61 -6.66 7.77
CA VAL A 120 -2.91 -6.68 6.34
C VAL A 120 -2.48 -5.36 5.72
N VAL A 121 -1.73 -5.42 4.63
CA VAL A 121 -1.22 -4.27 3.90
C VAL A 121 -1.52 -4.38 2.41
N ILE A 122 -1.65 -3.22 1.77
CA ILE A 122 -1.60 -3.08 0.33
C ILE A 122 -0.23 -2.52 -0.01
N THR A 123 0.48 -3.20 -0.91
CA THR A 123 1.77 -2.76 -1.44
C THR A 123 1.72 -2.73 -2.97
N TYR A 124 2.65 -2.01 -3.61
CA TYR A 124 2.79 -2.02 -5.07
C TYR A 124 4.23 -1.91 -5.50
N LEU A 125 4.52 -2.42 -6.69
CA LEU A 125 5.85 -2.32 -7.29
C LEU A 125 6.06 -0.94 -7.92
N SER A 126 7.07 -0.21 -7.47
CA SER A 126 7.38 1.16 -7.90
C SER A 126 8.56 1.20 -8.84
N GLU A 127 8.52 2.12 -9.82
CA GLU A 127 9.68 2.45 -10.67
C GLU A 127 10.78 3.15 -9.87
N LYS A 128 10.42 3.80 -8.75
CA LYS A 128 11.39 4.45 -7.88
C LYS A 128 12.23 3.40 -7.15
N GLY A 129 13.53 3.64 -7.06
CA GLY A 129 14.45 2.79 -6.32
C GLY A 129 14.78 1.46 -7.01
N ASN A 130 14.61 1.35 -8.34
CA ASN A 130 14.87 0.13 -9.11
C ASN A 130 13.93 -1.03 -8.78
N GLY A 131 12.61 -0.79 -8.71
CA GLY A 131 11.64 -1.85 -8.48
C GLY A 131 11.34 -2.13 -7.01
N VAL A 132 11.40 -1.12 -6.16
CA VAL A 132 11.06 -1.30 -4.74
C VAL A 132 9.57 -1.49 -4.58
N VAL A 133 9.19 -2.47 -3.76
CA VAL A 133 7.82 -2.61 -3.27
C VAL A 133 7.53 -1.54 -2.23
N GLN A 134 6.60 -0.67 -2.56
CA GLN A 134 6.17 0.46 -1.75
C GLN A 134 4.94 0.09 -0.93
N LEU A 135 4.94 0.46 0.35
CA LEU A 135 3.74 0.42 1.18
C LEU A 135 2.74 1.45 0.67
N ALA A 136 1.54 0.99 0.31
CA ALA A 136 0.48 1.84 -0.20
C ALA A 136 -0.48 2.25 0.91
N CYS A 137 -0.87 1.27 1.74
CA CYS A 137 -1.81 1.45 2.83
C CYS A 137 -1.75 0.26 3.79
N LYS A 138 -1.87 0.51 5.09
CA LYS A 138 -2.08 -0.53 6.11
C LYS A 138 -3.56 -0.63 6.41
N LEU A 139 -4.17 -1.78 6.14
CA LEU A 139 -5.62 -1.98 6.29
C LEU A 139 -6.00 -2.39 7.71
N SER A 140 -5.16 -3.20 8.36
CA SER A 140 -5.35 -3.62 9.74
C SER A 140 -4.02 -3.69 10.49
N GLY A 141 -4.07 -3.45 11.79
CA GLY A 141 -2.96 -3.68 12.72
C GLY A 141 -3.38 -4.68 13.81
N GLY A 142 -2.41 -5.30 14.49
CA GLY A 142 -2.70 -6.17 15.63
C GLY A 142 -3.58 -5.47 16.68
N ARG A 143 -4.35 -6.28 17.44
CA ARG A 143 -5.40 -5.83 18.38
C ARG A 143 -5.00 -4.74 19.38
N LEU A 144 -3.69 -4.52 19.58
CA LEU A 144 -3.15 -3.55 20.52
C LEU A 144 -3.04 -2.12 19.96
N CYS A 145 -3.17 -1.92 18.64
CA CYS A 145 -3.08 -0.61 17.99
C CYS A 145 -4.44 -0.11 17.48
N LEU A 146 -5.33 0.27 18.41
CA LEU A 146 -6.63 0.91 18.10
C LEU A 146 -6.49 2.27 17.35
N ARG A 147 -5.28 2.82 17.22
CA ARG A 147 -5.02 4.12 16.57
C ARG A 147 -4.70 4.04 15.08
N HIS A 148 -4.79 2.86 14.46
CA HIS A 148 -4.38 2.66 13.07
C HIS A 148 -5.50 2.01 12.25
N HIS A 149 -6.73 2.51 12.41
CA HIS A 149 -7.83 2.11 11.55
C HIS A 149 -7.64 2.71 10.16
N CYS A 150 -7.70 1.87 9.14
CA CYS A 150 -7.87 2.30 7.77
C CYS A 150 -9.35 2.64 7.57
N GLU A 151 -9.62 3.78 6.96
CA GLU A 151 -10.93 4.08 6.42
C GLU A 151 -10.95 3.68 4.96
N ALA A 152 -12.00 2.98 4.52
CA ALA A 152 -12.21 2.67 3.12
C ALA A 152 -13.45 3.38 2.63
N ARG A 153 -13.47 3.81 1.37
CA ARG A 153 -14.67 4.39 0.75
C ARG A 153 -14.69 4.04 -0.72
N ARG A 154 -15.81 3.52 -1.20
CA ARG A 154 -16.02 3.38 -2.64
C ARG A 154 -16.30 4.76 -3.25
N LEU A 155 -15.63 5.09 -4.35
CA LEU A 155 -15.87 6.32 -5.09
C LEU A 155 -16.88 6.05 -6.22
N PRO A 156 -17.57 7.09 -6.73
CA PRO A 156 -18.46 6.95 -7.88
C PRO A 156 -17.74 6.32 -9.07
N LYS A 157 -18.48 5.52 -9.85
CA LYS A 157 -17.97 4.98 -11.10
C LYS A 157 -17.71 6.14 -12.06
N VAL A 158 -16.50 6.21 -12.62
CA VAL A 158 -16.10 7.25 -13.57
C VAL A 158 -16.00 6.67 -14.97
N LYS A 159 -16.57 7.40 -15.93
CA LYS A 159 -16.29 7.16 -17.35
C LYS A 159 -14.94 7.78 -17.65
N VAL A 160 -14.08 7.01 -18.28
CA VAL A 160 -12.72 7.45 -18.58
C VAL A 160 -12.72 8.18 -19.91
N GLU A 161 -12.10 9.35 -19.93
CA GLU A 161 -11.84 10.11 -21.13
C GLU A 161 -10.33 10.12 -21.40
N LEU A 162 -9.98 9.78 -22.64
CA LEU A 162 -8.60 9.78 -23.09
C LEU A 162 -8.57 10.43 -24.47
N GLY A 163 -8.00 11.62 -24.55
CA GLY A 163 -7.71 12.27 -25.82
C GLY A 163 -6.83 11.37 -26.69
N THR A 164 -6.99 11.46 -28.01
CA THR A 164 -6.21 10.69 -28.98
C THR A 164 -4.71 10.83 -28.75
N ASP A 165 -4.27 12.04 -28.44
CA ASP A 165 -2.84 12.37 -28.33
C ASP A 165 -2.24 11.76 -27.06
N LYS A 166 -2.98 11.81 -25.94
CA LYS A 166 -2.56 11.20 -24.66
C LYS A 166 -2.61 9.67 -24.67
N ARG A 167 -3.25 9.08 -25.67
CA ARG A 167 -3.45 7.62 -25.73
C ARG A 167 -2.14 6.90 -25.96
N GLU A 168 -1.34 7.36 -26.91
CA GLU A 168 -0.05 6.74 -27.22
C GLU A 168 0.92 6.84 -26.04
N ASP A 169 0.98 8.01 -25.39
CA ASP A 169 1.78 8.22 -24.17
C ASP A 169 1.41 7.24 -23.05
N MET A 170 0.11 7.00 -22.86
CA MET A 170 -0.38 6.05 -21.85
C MET A 170 0.02 4.61 -22.20
N LEU A 171 -0.10 4.22 -23.47
CA LEU A 171 0.30 2.89 -23.94
C LEU A 171 1.81 2.69 -23.78
N ASP A 172 2.60 3.70 -24.09
CA ASP A 172 4.05 3.63 -23.93
C ASP A 172 4.45 3.56 -22.46
N SER A 173 3.82 4.37 -21.60
CA SER A 173 4.01 4.28 -20.14
C SER A 173 3.69 2.89 -19.58
N MET A 174 2.58 2.28 -20.03
CA MET A 174 2.23 0.90 -19.65
C MET A 174 3.27 -0.12 -20.14
N ARG A 175 3.77 0.06 -21.37
CA ARG A 175 4.80 -0.80 -21.96
C ARG A 175 6.12 -0.69 -21.20
N GLN A 176 6.58 0.53 -20.92
CA GLN A 176 7.80 0.79 -20.18
C GLN A 176 7.74 0.17 -18.78
N TYR A 177 6.60 0.30 -18.09
CA TYR A 177 6.41 -0.32 -16.78
C TYR A 177 6.49 -1.86 -16.86
N ASP A 178 5.81 -2.46 -17.84
CA ASP A 178 5.86 -3.92 -18.00
C ASP A 178 7.26 -4.38 -18.44
N VAL A 179 8.01 -3.61 -19.25
CA VAL A 179 9.41 -3.92 -19.56
C VAL A 179 10.29 -3.90 -18.31
N ALA A 180 10.06 -2.97 -17.39
CA ALA A 180 10.82 -2.87 -16.15
C ALA A 180 10.52 -4.02 -15.17
N PHE A 181 9.31 -4.59 -15.19
CA PHE A 181 8.85 -5.49 -14.10
C PHE A 181 8.23 -6.83 -14.53
N SER A 182 7.96 -7.01 -15.82
CA SER A 182 7.36 -8.21 -16.38
C SER A 182 8.22 -8.78 -17.48
N ARG A 183 8.53 -10.07 -17.38
CA ARG A 183 9.30 -10.79 -18.41
C ARG A 183 8.50 -11.11 -19.68
N LYS A 184 7.18 -10.86 -19.67
CA LYS A 184 6.28 -11.18 -20.78
C LYS A 184 5.38 -10.01 -21.11
N VAL A 185 5.49 -9.53 -22.35
CA VAL A 185 4.60 -8.54 -22.95
C VAL A 185 3.64 -9.29 -23.88
N ASP A 186 2.63 -9.91 -23.30
CA ASP A 186 1.65 -10.69 -24.05
C ASP A 186 0.42 -9.81 -24.36
N GLY A 187 0.46 -9.09 -25.50
CA GLY A 187 -0.75 -8.58 -26.15
C GLY A 187 -0.82 -7.09 -26.46
N THR A 188 -1.97 -6.71 -27.01
CA THR A 188 -2.32 -5.33 -27.41
C THR A 188 -2.78 -4.53 -26.18
N TYR A 189 -1.93 -3.61 -25.71
CA TYR A 189 -2.18 -2.71 -24.56
C TYR A 189 -3.47 -1.87 -24.71
N GLU A 190 -3.93 -1.67 -25.93
CA GLU A 190 -5.15 -0.95 -26.27
C GLU A 190 -6.39 -1.59 -25.62
N LYS A 191 -6.40 -2.92 -25.51
CA LYS A 191 -7.47 -3.67 -24.83
C LYS A 191 -7.37 -3.59 -23.31
N LEU A 192 -6.22 -3.14 -22.79
CA LEU A 192 -5.99 -2.99 -21.36
C LEU A 192 -6.53 -1.66 -20.84
N LEU A 193 -6.61 -0.63 -21.70
CA LEU A 193 -7.18 0.67 -21.37
C LEU A 193 -8.66 0.55 -20.94
N PRO A 194 -9.02 1.02 -19.74
CA PRO A 194 -10.39 0.93 -19.24
C PRO A 194 -11.28 1.99 -19.89
N ALA A 195 -12.47 1.61 -20.36
CA ALA A 195 -13.51 2.57 -20.76
C ALA A 195 -14.22 3.21 -19.55
N SER A 196 -14.21 2.51 -18.41
CA SER A 196 -14.72 3.02 -17.14
C SER A 196 -13.94 2.42 -15.99
N LEU A 197 -13.83 3.17 -14.91
CA LEU A 197 -13.11 2.80 -13.70
C LEU A 197 -14.05 2.79 -12.51
N GLN A 198 -13.97 1.74 -11.70
CA GLN A 198 -14.53 1.69 -10.36
C GLN A 198 -13.38 1.95 -9.39
N ALA A 199 -13.45 3.09 -8.69
CA ALA A 199 -12.42 3.53 -7.78
C ALA A 199 -12.80 3.28 -6.32
N SER A 200 -11.79 3.04 -5.50
CA SER A 200 -11.89 2.85 -4.05
C SER A 200 -10.75 3.64 -3.40
N CYS A 201 -11.07 4.36 -2.33
CA CYS A 201 -10.17 5.18 -1.55
C CYS A 201 -9.89 4.49 -0.22
N PHE A 202 -8.63 4.42 0.16
CA PHE A 202 -8.16 3.89 1.45
C PHE A 202 -7.34 4.97 2.12
N SER A 203 -7.77 5.40 3.30
CA SER A 203 -7.10 6.43 4.09
C SER A 203 -6.52 5.78 5.34
N TRP A 204 -5.22 5.94 5.53
CA TRP A 204 -4.50 5.43 6.69
C TRP A 204 -3.51 6.48 7.18
N ARG A 205 -3.68 6.93 8.43
CA ARG A 205 -2.95 8.08 8.98
C ARG A 205 -3.18 9.31 8.09
N ASP A 206 -2.11 9.94 7.65
CA ASP A 206 -2.02 11.06 6.72
C ASP A 206 -1.90 10.63 5.25
N GLN A 207 -1.88 9.32 4.98
CA GLN A 207 -1.74 8.78 3.63
C GLN A 207 -3.09 8.41 3.05
N THR A 208 -3.29 8.77 1.78
CA THR A 208 -4.47 8.39 1.00
C THR A 208 -4.04 7.61 -0.24
N LEU A 209 -4.59 6.41 -0.37
CA LEU A 209 -4.44 5.55 -1.52
C LEU A 209 -5.75 5.51 -2.29
N VAL A 210 -5.75 6.06 -3.51
CA VAL A 210 -6.86 5.88 -4.44
C VAL A 210 -6.44 4.92 -5.53
N MET A 211 -7.20 3.84 -5.64
CA MET A 211 -7.01 2.81 -6.66
C MET A 211 -8.28 2.65 -7.47
N ALA A 212 -8.14 2.25 -8.71
CA ALA A 212 -9.24 1.90 -9.56
C ALA A 212 -8.94 0.68 -10.42
N ALA A 213 -10.01 -0.01 -10.82
CA ALA A 213 -9.93 -1.10 -11.77
C ALA A 213 -11.18 -1.14 -12.63
N ARG A 214 -11.20 -2.08 -13.58
CA ARG A 214 -12.45 -2.45 -14.23
C ARG A 214 -13.43 -3.00 -13.18
N PRO A 215 -14.74 -2.84 -13.35
CA PRO A 215 -15.73 -3.23 -12.34
C PRO A 215 -15.61 -4.67 -11.84
N GLU A 216 -15.23 -5.63 -12.69
CA GLU A 216 -15.07 -7.03 -12.31
C GLU A 216 -13.87 -7.23 -11.39
N LEU A 217 -12.72 -6.64 -11.77
CA LEU A 217 -11.49 -6.74 -10.98
C LEU A 217 -11.57 -5.93 -9.69
N ALA A 218 -12.23 -4.76 -9.72
CA ALA A 218 -12.46 -3.93 -8.55
C ALA A 218 -13.26 -4.71 -7.50
N ARG A 219 -14.36 -5.36 -7.90
CA ARG A 219 -15.17 -6.20 -7.01
C ARG A 219 -14.40 -7.39 -6.45
N ALA A 220 -13.56 -8.05 -7.26
CA ALA A 220 -12.72 -9.14 -6.81
C ALA A 220 -11.69 -8.67 -5.75
N PHE A 221 -11.06 -7.52 -5.99
CA PHE A 221 -10.10 -6.92 -5.06
C PHE A 221 -10.77 -6.47 -3.75
N GLU A 222 -11.89 -5.75 -3.84
CA GLU A 222 -12.66 -5.33 -2.66
C GLU A 222 -13.14 -6.54 -1.85
N LYS A 223 -13.59 -7.62 -2.51
CA LYS A 223 -13.94 -8.87 -1.82
C LYS A 223 -12.73 -9.48 -1.10
N ALA A 224 -11.55 -9.49 -1.72
CA ALA A 224 -10.33 -9.96 -1.08
C ALA A 224 -9.96 -9.10 0.13
N VAL A 225 -10.10 -7.77 0.03
CA VAL A 225 -9.91 -6.82 1.14
C VAL A 225 -10.88 -7.12 2.28
N VAL A 226 -12.18 -7.30 2.00
CA VAL A 226 -13.20 -7.59 3.02
C VAL A 226 -12.97 -8.96 3.68
N LEU A 227 -12.58 -9.98 2.91
CA LEU A 227 -12.19 -11.27 3.49
C LEU A 227 -10.94 -11.15 4.38
N ALA A 228 -10.03 -10.23 4.03
CA ALA A 228 -8.82 -10.01 4.79
C ALA A 228 -9.04 -9.19 6.06
N VAL A 229 -9.95 -8.20 5.99
CA VAL A 229 -10.30 -7.21 7.02
C VAL A 229 -11.83 -7.00 7.00
N PRO A 230 -12.61 -7.87 7.67
CA PRO A 230 -14.08 -7.83 7.64
C PRO A 230 -14.68 -6.52 8.13
N GLU A 231 -13.97 -5.77 8.96
CA GLU A 231 -14.39 -4.47 9.48
C GLU A 231 -14.62 -3.43 8.37
N LEU A 232 -13.99 -3.61 7.20
CA LEU A 232 -14.16 -2.73 6.04
C LEU A 232 -15.38 -3.06 5.18
N ALA A 233 -16.16 -4.10 5.52
CA ALA A 233 -17.30 -4.55 4.73
C ALA A 233 -18.38 -3.47 4.57
N SER A 234 -18.71 -2.75 5.65
CA SER A 234 -19.74 -1.70 5.62
C SER A 234 -19.32 -0.52 4.74
N SER A 235 -18.04 -0.14 4.77
CA SER A 235 -17.53 1.01 4.02
C SER A 235 -17.32 0.73 2.53
N LEU A 236 -17.21 -0.55 2.15
CA LEU A 236 -17.11 -1.01 0.76
C LEU A 236 -18.41 -1.63 0.24
N ALA A 237 -19.51 -1.53 0.99
CA ALA A 237 -20.81 -1.97 0.52
C ALA A 237 -21.25 -1.13 -0.69
N PRO A 238 -21.93 -1.72 -1.70
CA PRO A 238 -22.59 -0.92 -2.73
C PRO A 238 -23.62 -0.01 -2.07
N GLU A 239 -23.62 1.26 -2.47
CA GLU A 239 -24.75 2.14 -2.17
C GLU A 239 -25.99 1.49 -2.78
N SER A 240 -26.96 1.15 -1.93
CA SER A 240 -28.25 0.62 -2.34
C SER A 240 -29.02 1.74 -3.04
N GLY A 241 -28.76 1.89 -4.34
CA GLY A 241 -29.52 2.74 -5.27
C GLY A 241 -30.70 2.00 -5.88
#